data_AF-A0A423VWR7-F1
#
_entry.id   AF-A0A423VWR7-F1
#
_cell.length_a   1.000
_cell.length_b   1.000
_cell.length_c   1.000
_cell.angle_alpha   90.00
_cell.angle_beta   90.00
_cell.angle_gamma   90.00
#
_symmetry.space_group_name_H-M   'P 1'
#
loop_
_entity.id
_entity.type
_entity.pdbx_description
1 polymer ?
#
loop_
_entity_poly.entity_id
_entity_poly.type
_entity_poly.pdbx_seq_one_letter_code
_entity_poly.pdbx_strand_id
1 'polypeptide(L)'
;MPPPPPPPPDRVKAPSPIKTPRPDITMGTRHKALISALSKTLDSDRANRFLDQPQGTTKPGPRGGGGGPEEPLLIAEPTAARVGPRLPAAVSGASGLKIQLSLDDLVSQGATRRREGGVPLFFSVCTDGPYHELYVHYTVVEGGVRKFNQTLLEICNGVLLKSVVEFIVMLDNVLRWGTGRFLESVVERLGKVARRAGA
;
A
#
# COMPACT_ATOMS: atom_id res chain seq x y z
N MET A 1 7.44 -2.63 -62.46
CA MET A 1 7.05 -2.23 -61.09
C MET A 1 8.25 -2.43 -60.18
N PRO A 2 8.69 -1.41 -59.42
CA PRO A 2 9.72 -1.60 -58.42
C PRO A 2 9.19 -2.45 -57.24
N PRO A 3 10.05 -3.24 -56.58
CA PRO A 3 9.65 -4.06 -55.44
C PRO A 3 9.22 -3.17 -54.25
N PRO A 4 8.27 -3.64 -53.42
CA PRO A 4 7.84 -2.90 -52.24
C PRO A 4 9.00 -2.72 -51.25
N PRO A 5 9.05 -1.58 -50.53
CA PRO A 5 10.10 -1.33 -49.55
C PRO A 5 10.03 -2.37 -48.42
N PRO A 6 11.18 -2.74 -47.83
CA PRO A 6 11.20 -3.66 -46.72
C PRO A 6 10.43 -3.10 -45.51
N PRO A 7 9.78 -3.96 -44.70
CA PRO A 7 9.08 -3.52 -43.50
C PRO A 7 10.07 -2.84 -42.53
N PRO A 8 9.63 -1.82 -41.78
CA PRO A 8 10.49 -1.15 -40.82
C PRO A 8 10.98 -2.17 -39.76
N PRO A 9 12.23 -2.07 -39.31
CA PRO A 9 12.76 -2.97 -38.28
C PRO A 9 11.87 -2.88 -37.04
N ASP A 10 11.55 -4.04 -36.48
CA ASP A 10 10.79 -4.16 -35.23
C ASP A 10 11.42 -3.22 -34.20
N ARG A 11 10.65 -2.21 -33.77
CA ARG A 11 11.03 -1.37 -32.64
C ARG A 11 11.10 -2.31 -31.44
N VAL A 12 12.31 -2.78 -31.14
CA VAL A 12 12.65 -3.33 -29.83
C VAL A 12 12.18 -2.28 -28.84
N LYS A 13 11.08 -2.57 -28.12
CA LYS A 13 10.56 -1.70 -27.07
C LYS A 13 11.72 -1.46 -26.12
N ALA A 14 12.30 -0.27 -26.18
CA ALA A 14 13.30 0.14 -25.22
C ALA A 14 12.70 -0.11 -23.83
N PRO A 15 13.39 -0.83 -22.95
CA PRO A 15 12.90 -1.06 -21.61
C PRO A 15 12.57 0.30 -20.99
N SER A 16 11.31 0.45 -20.55
CA SER A 16 10.87 1.71 -19.95
C SER A 16 11.86 2.09 -18.84
N PRO A 17 12.42 3.31 -18.84
CA PRO A 17 13.41 3.73 -17.85
C PRO A 17 12.82 3.81 -16.43
N ILE A 18 11.49 3.71 -16.33
CA ILE A 18 10.76 3.59 -15.09
C ILE A 18 10.96 2.17 -14.55
N LYS A 19 12.05 1.97 -13.80
CA LYS A 19 12.04 0.92 -12.78
C LYS A 19 10.86 1.25 -11.86
N THR A 20 9.88 0.36 -11.78
CA THR A 20 8.91 0.42 -10.70
C THR A 20 9.71 0.43 -9.40
N PRO A 21 9.59 1.47 -8.56
CA PRO A 21 10.18 1.44 -7.24
C PRO A 21 9.67 0.18 -6.56
N ARG A 22 10.60 -0.66 -6.11
CA ARG A 22 10.27 -1.87 -5.39
C ARG A 22 10.75 -1.64 -3.97
N PRO A 23 9.83 -1.55 -2.99
CA PRO A 23 10.23 -1.35 -1.61
C PRO A 23 11.12 -2.47 -1.15
N ASP A 24 12.18 -2.11 -0.43
CA ASP A 24 13.02 -3.08 0.25
C ASP A 24 12.24 -3.79 1.34
N ILE A 25 11.32 -3.08 2.00
CA ILE A 25 10.50 -3.62 3.08
C ILE A 25 9.07 -3.14 2.90
N THR A 26 8.13 -4.07 2.76
CA THR A 26 6.71 -3.77 2.93
C THR A 26 6.24 -4.46 4.19
N MET A 27 5.67 -3.70 5.11
CA MET A 27 4.95 -4.22 6.26
C MET A 27 3.46 -4.01 6.05
N GLY A 28 2.68 -5.04 6.33
CA GLY A 28 1.25 -5.03 6.12
C GLY A 28 0.61 -6.24 6.76
N THR A 29 -0.68 -6.39 6.54
CA THR A 29 -1.42 -7.48 7.17
C THR A 29 -1.17 -8.81 6.47
N ARG A 30 -0.85 -9.86 7.24
CA ARG A 30 -0.69 -11.21 6.70
C ARG A 30 -2.04 -11.83 6.32
N HIS A 31 -2.08 -12.58 5.22
CA HIS A 31 -3.26 -13.33 4.76
C HIS A 31 -3.94 -14.14 5.86
N LYS A 32 -3.17 -14.96 6.59
CA LYS A 32 -3.71 -15.77 7.69
C LYS A 32 -4.35 -14.93 8.81
N ALA A 33 -3.82 -13.74 9.07
CA ALA A 33 -4.41 -12.84 10.05
C ALA A 33 -5.73 -12.25 9.53
N LEU A 34 -5.80 -11.90 8.24
CA LEU A 34 -7.05 -11.47 7.59
C LEU A 34 -8.09 -12.57 7.59
N ILE A 35 -7.75 -13.80 7.19
CA ILE A 35 -8.66 -14.96 7.25
C ILE A 35 -9.14 -15.18 8.67
N SER A 36 -8.24 -15.24 9.65
CA SER A 36 -8.60 -15.46 11.05
C SER A 36 -9.54 -14.39 11.59
N ALA A 37 -9.30 -13.12 11.23
CA ALA A 37 -10.15 -12.02 11.64
C ALA A 37 -11.51 -12.01 10.91
N LEU A 38 -11.53 -12.27 9.60
CA LEU A 38 -12.75 -12.38 8.80
C LEU A 38 -13.58 -13.59 9.19
N SER A 39 -12.95 -14.67 9.65
CA SER A 39 -13.61 -15.90 10.11
C SER A 39 -14.53 -15.67 11.32
N LYS A 40 -14.40 -14.52 12.00
CA LYS A 40 -15.33 -14.09 13.04
C LYS A 40 -16.67 -13.59 12.47
N THR A 41 -16.71 -13.28 11.18
CA THR A 41 -17.86 -12.66 10.49
C THR A 41 -18.33 -13.44 9.27
N LEU A 42 -17.49 -14.33 8.75
CA LEU A 42 -17.69 -15.20 7.60
C LEU A 42 -17.17 -16.58 7.95
N ASP A 43 -17.61 -17.61 7.23
CA ASP A 43 -16.99 -18.93 7.33
C ASP A 43 -15.54 -18.89 6.81
N SER A 44 -14.62 -19.67 7.40
CA SER A 44 -13.20 -19.63 7.06
C SER A 44 -12.91 -20.00 5.60
N ASP A 45 -13.63 -20.98 5.03
CA ASP A 45 -13.46 -21.37 3.62
C ASP A 45 -14.01 -20.30 2.66
N ARG A 46 -15.04 -19.57 3.11
CA ARG A 46 -15.60 -18.44 2.36
C ARG A 46 -14.69 -17.22 2.44
N ALA A 47 -14.11 -16.93 3.61
CA ALA A 47 -13.12 -15.87 3.78
C ALA A 47 -11.88 -16.10 2.91
N ASN A 48 -11.37 -17.34 2.88
CA ASN A 48 -10.22 -17.69 2.04
C ASN A 48 -10.54 -17.50 0.55
N ARG A 49 -11.66 -18.07 0.07
CA ARG A 49 -12.11 -17.90 -1.33
C ARG A 49 -12.32 -16.44 -1.72
N PHE A 50 -12.89 -15.63 -0.82
CA PHE A 50 -13.13 -14.22 -1.05
C PHE A 50 -11.81 -13.42 -1.20
N LEU A 51 -10.79 -13.74 -0.40
CA LEU A 51 -9.48 -13.10 -0.49
C LEU A 51 -8.64 -13.60 -1.68
N ASP A 52 -8.81 -14.87 -2.09
CA ASP A 52 -8.10 -15.46 -3.24
C ASP A 52 -8.60 -14.89 -4.59
N GLN A 53 -9.89 -14.58 -4.68
CA GLN A 53 -10.51 -14.09 -5.92
C GLN A 53 -9.85 -12.81 -6.49
N PRO A 54 -9.56 -11.75 -5.70
CA PRO A 54 -8.81 -10.60 -6.19
C PRO A 54 -7.33 -10.96 -6.50
N GLN A 55 -6.70 -11.89 -5.78
CA GLN A 55 -5.31 -12.27 -6.00
C GLN A 55 -5.08 -13.04 -7.30
N GLY A 56 -6.01 -13.91 -7.68
CA GLY A 56 -5.96 -14.66 -8.94
C GLY A 56 -5.96 -13.79 -10.20
N THR A 57 -6.32 -12.52 -10.09
CA THR A 57 -6.25 -11.53 -11.18
C THR A 57 -4.92 -10.78 -11.27
N THR A 58 -4.03 -10.96 -10.26
CA THR A 58 -2.74 -10.28 -10.17
C THR A 58 -1.67 -11.08 -10.92
N LYS A 59 -1.03 -10.49 -11.94
CA LYS A 59 0.07 -11.16 -12.65
C LYS A 59 1.24 -11.41 -11.67
N PRO A 60 1.72 -12.65 -11.51
CA PRO A 60 2.87 -12.93 -10.66
C PRO A 60 4.09 -12.18 -11.19
N GLY A 61 4.72 -11.39 -10.31
CA GLY A 61 5.98 -10.73 -10.62
C GLY A 61 7.13 -11.75 -10.75
N PRO A 62 8.23 -11.40 -11.43
CA PRO A 62 9.32 -12.33 -11.77
C PRO A 62 10.20 -12.78 -10.58
N ARG A 63 9.74 -12.63 -9.33
CA ARG A 63 10.30 -13.32 -8.18
C ARG A 63 9.21 -14.23 -7.62
N GLY A 64 9.31 -15.51 -7.93
CA GLY A 64 8.55 -16.56 -7.26
C GLY A 64 8.73 -16.44 -5.75
N GLY A 65 7.61 -16.36 -5.04
CA GLY A 65 7.56 -16.16 -3.60
C GLY A 65 6.19 -15.62 -3.20
N GLY A 66 5.16 -16.47 -3.33
CA GLY A 66 3.82 -16.18 -2.81
C GLY A 66 3.90 -16.02 -1.30
N GLY A 67 3.83 -14.79 -0.81
CA GLY A 67 3.93 -14.49 0.63
C GLY A 67 4.10 -13.02 1.00
N GLY A 68 3.85 -12.07 0.09
CA GLY A 68 3.83 -10.65 0.42
C GLY A 68 2.62 -10.27 1.28
N PRO A 69 2.69 -9.18 2.07
CA PRO A 69 1.53 -8.68 2.81
C PRO A 69 0.41 -8.23 1.86
N GLU A 70 -0.84 -8.45 2.26
CA GLU A 70 -2.00 -8.27 1.37
C GLU A 70 -2.52 -6.84 1.36
N GLU A 71 -2.51 -6.22 2.54
CA GLU A 71 -2.77 -4.81 2.69
C GLU A 71 -1.52 -4.13 3.21
N PRO A 72 -0.82 -3.35 2.37
CA PRO A 72 0.33 -2.59 2.82
C PRO A 72 -0.16 -1.55 3.82
N LEU A 73 0.55 -1.46 4.94
CA LEU A 73 0.33 -0.48 5.99
C LEU A 73 1.49 0.51 6.07
N LEU A 74 2.70 -0.03 5.88
CA LEU A 74 3.96 0.67 5.96
C LEU A 74 4.89 0.16 4.86
N ILE A 75 5.57 1.07 4.18
CA ILE A 75 6.57 0.75 3.17
C ILE A 75 7.89 1.45 3.54
N ALA A 76 9.00 0.71 3.59
CA ALA A 76 10.36 1.24 3.66
C ALA A 76 11.06 1.07 2.31
N GLU A 77 11.61 2.17 1.80
CA GLU A 77 12.31 2.23 0.51
C GLU A 77 13.73 2.76 0.72
N PRO A 78 14.75 2.12 0.13
CA PRO A 78 16.09 2.68 0.07
C PRO A 78 16.08 3.76 -1.00
N THR A 79 16.58 4.93 -0.67
CA THR A 79 16.67 5.98 -1.68
C THR A 79 17.93 5.80 -2.51
N ALA A 80 17.78 5.51 -3.80
CA ALA A 80 18.89 5.60 -4.75
C ALA A 80 19.02 7.05 -5.24
N ALA A 81 20.18 7.65 -5.05
CA ALA A 81 20.53 9.06 -5.28
C ALA A 81 20.26 9.66 -6.67
N ARG A 82 19.61 8.96 -7.61
CA ARG A 82 19.34 9.44 -8.99
C ARG A 82 17.92 9.92 -9.23
N VAL A 83 16.98 9.65 -8.34
CA VAL A 83 15.60 10.14 -8.40
C VAL A 83 15.36 10.82 -7.05
N GLY A 84 14.96 12.09 -7.05
CA GLY A 84 14.92 12.92 -5.84
C GLY A 84 14.37 12.17 -4.61
N PRO A 85 14.94 12.40 -3.42
CA PRO A 85 15.06 11.39 -2.35
C PRO A 85 13.75 10.86 -1.73
N ARG A 86 12.60 11.40 -2.17
CA ARG A 86 11.27 11.21 -1.56
C ARG A 86 10.21 10.70 -2.55
N LEU A 87 10.55 10.61 -3.84
CA LEU A 87 9.60 10.22 -4.88
C LEU A 87 9.06 8.78 -4.69
N PRO A 88 9.87 7.76 -4.37
CA PRO A 88 9.36 6.40 -4.13
C PRO A 88 8.35 6.32 -3.00
N ALA A 89 8.67 6.89 -1.83
CA ALA A 89 7.81 6.87 -0.66
C ALA A 89 6.50 7.63 -0.86
N ALA A 90 6.53 8.77 -1.57
CA ALA A 90 5.33 9.51 -1.94
C ALA A 90 4.39 8.69 -2.84
N VAL A 91 4.95 7.99 -3.84
CA VAL A 91 4.18 7.12 -4.75
C VAL A 91 3.60 5.93 -3.99
N SER A 92 4.40 5.26 -3.17
CA SER A 92 3.98 4.14 -2.33
C SER A 92 2.88 4.57 -1.35
N GLY A 93 3.03 5.73 -0.72
CA GLY A 93 2.03 6.32 0.17
C GLY A 93 0.70 6.65 -0.53
N ALA A 94 0.76 7.29 -1.70
CA ALA A 94 -0.42 7.58 -2.50
C ALA A 94 -1.14 6.30 -2.97
N SER A 95 -0.38 5.27 -3.38
CA SER A 95 -0.94 3.95 -3.72
C SER A 95 -1.63 3.29 -2.53
N GLY A 96 -0.98 3.29 -1.36
CA GLY A 96 -1.55 2.74 -0.13
C GLY A 96 -2.85 3.42 0.28
N LEU A 97 -2.91 4.75 0.19
CA LEU A 97 -4.14 5.52 0.40
C LEU A 97 -5.21 5.19 -0.63
N LYS A 98 -4.84 5.03 -1.91
CA LYS A 98 -5.79 4.69 -2.98
C LYS A 98 -6.43 3.32 -2.78
N ILE A 99 -5.69 2.35 -2.23
CA ILE A 99 -6.24 1.04 -1.86
C ILE A 99 -7.33 1.21 -0.80
N GLN A 100 -7.04 1.95 0.29
CA GLN A 100 -8.02 2.20 1.36
C GLN A 100 -9.26 2.93 0.84
N LEU A 101 -9.08 3.94 -0.01
CA LEU A 101 -10.19 4.68 -0.62
C LEU A 101 -11.05 3.80 -1.54
N SER A 102 -10.41 2.91 -2.29
CA SER A 102 -11.13 1.98 -3.17
C SER A 102 -11.97 1.01 -2.33
N LEU A 103 -11.45 0.54 -1.19
CA LEU A 103 -12.22 -0.25 -0.23
C LEU A 103 -13.39 0.55 0.36
N ASP A 104 -13.20 1.82 0.71
CA ASP A 104 -14.28 2.69 1.18
C ASP A 104 -15.36 2.92 0.13
N ASP A 105 -14.98 3.08 -1.14
CA ASP A 105 -15.90 3.22 -2.27
C ASP A 105 -16.72 1.93 -2.45
N LEU A 106 -16.09 0.76 -2.42
CA LEU A 106 -16.79 -0.54 -2.45
C LEU A 106 -17.76 -0.70 -1.27
N VAL A 107 -17.37 -0.20 -0.09
CA VAL A 107 -18.27 -0.20 1.08
C VAL A 107 -19.43 0.77 0.89
N SER A 108 -19.21 1.91 0.25
CA SER A 108 -20.19 2.99 0.09
C SER A 108 -21.18 2.75 -1.05
N GLN A 109 -20.83 1.95 -2.07
CA GLN A 109 -21.70 1.60 -3.21
C GLN A 109 -23.03 0.91 -2.82
N GLY A 110 -23.25 0.57 -1.55
CA GLY A 110 -24.54 0.06 -1.04
C GLY A 110 -25.12 0.81 0.16
N ALA A 111 -24.59 2.00 0.52
CA ALA A 111 -25.11 2.81 1.61
C ALA A 111 -25.47 4.20 1.10
N THR A 112 -26.72 4.62 1.26
CA THR A 112 -27.24 5.95 0.87
C THR A 112 -26.62 7.10 1.68
N ARG A 113 -25.73 6.80 2.64
CA ARG A 113 -25.14 7.78 3.55
C ARG A 113 -23.63 7.58 3.59
N ARG A 114 -22.88 8.59 3.11
CA ARG A 114 -21.44 8.71 3.37
C ARG A 114 -21.26 8.65 4.89
N ARG A 115 -20.64 7.58 5.40
CA ARG A 115 -20.16 7.59 6.77
C ARG A 115 -19.09 8.67 6.90
N GLU A 116 -19.08 9.36 8.03
CA GLU A 116 -17.91 10.09 8.54
C GLU A 116 -16.81 9.05 8.82
N GLY A 117 -16.23 8.49 7.78
CA GLY A 117 -15.02 7.69 7.88
C GLY A 117 -13.86 8.63 8.14
N GLY A 118 -13.05 8.31 9.15
CA GLY A 118 -11.82 9.06 9.43
C GLY A 118 -10.92 9.13 8.18
N VAL A 119 -10.08 10.17 8.12
CA VAL A 119 -9.15 10.35 6.99
C VAL A 119 -8.24 9.12 6.90
N PRO A 120 -8.16 8.43 5.73
CA PRO A 120 -7.27 7.29 5.59
C PRO A 120 -5.83 7.74 5.78
N LEU A 121 -5.08 6.94 6.55
CA LEU A 121 -3.68 7.18 6.85
C LEU A 121 -2.85 6.03 6.31
N PHE A 122 -1.68 6.35 5.78
CA PHE A 122 -0.67 5.38 5.39
C PHE A 122 0.70 5.89 5.84
N PHE A 123 1.64 4.99 6.15
CA PHE A 123 2.95 5.40 6.64
C PHE A 123 4.05 4.91 5.69
N SER A 124 5.17 5.63 5.63
CA SER A 124 6.35 5.15 4.92
C SER A 124 7.63 5.56 5.62
N VAL A 125 8.69 4.78 5.44
CA VAL A 125 10.05 5.13 5.85
C VAL A 125 10.91 5.35 4.61
N CYS A 126 11.55 6.50 4.51
CA CYS A 126 12.62 6.75 3.54
C CYS A 126 13.96 6.56 4.24
N THR A 127 14.94 5.98 3.56
CA THR A 127 16.32 5.93 4.07
C THR A 127 17.27 6.60 3.09
N ASP A 128 18.05 7.56 3.56
CA ASP A 128 19.12 8.23 2.80
C ASP A 128 20.39 8.33 3.65
N GLY A 129 21.41 7.54 3.30
CA GLY A 129 22.63 7.39 4.09
C GLY A 129 22.31 6.92 5.52
N PRO A 130 22.82 7.59 6.57
CA PRO A 130 22.50 7.25 7.96
C PRO A 130 21.13 7.77 8.40
N TYR A 131 20.39 8.51 7.57
CA TYR A 131 19.13 9.11 7.96
C TYR A 131 17.93 8.24 7.58
N HIS A 132 17.00 8.05 8.51
CA HIS A 132 15.70 7.42 8.25
C HIS A 132 14.57 8.41 8.56
N GLU A 133 13.71 8.68 7.59
CA GLU A 133 12.60 9.62 7.69
C GLU A 133 11.26 8.85 7.73
N LEU A 134 10.46 9.00 8.78
CA LEU A 134 9.10 8.44 8.88
C LEU A 134 8.09 9.48 8.41
N TYR A 135 7.30 9.13 7.40
CA TYR A 135 6.22 9.95 6.85
C TYR A 135 4.85 9.37 7.17
N VAL A 136 3.88 10.26 7.40
CA VAL A 136 2.45 9.94 7.30
C VAL A 136 1.90 10.53 6.01
N HIS A 137 1.09 9.74 5.32
CA HIS A 137 0.37 10.09 4.12
C HIS A 137 -1.11 10.18 4.44
N TYR A 138 -1.77 11.19 3.88
CA TYR A 138 -3.20 11.41 4.07
C TYR A 138 -3.81 12.10 2.85
N THR A 139 -5.14 12.18 2.78
CA THR A 139 -5.82 12.93 1.72
C THR A 139 -6.66 14.06 2.27
N VAL A 140 -6.72 15.16 1.53
CA VAL A 140 -7.60 16.30 1.80
C VAL A 140 -8.43 16.57 0.56
N VAL A 141 -9.73 16.84 0.73
CA VAL A 141 -10.62 17.22 -0.38
C VAL A 141 -10.79 18.73 -0.35
N GLU A 142 -10.28 19.42 -1.37
CA GLU A 142 -10.37 20.87 -1.53
C GLU A 142 -10.98 21.19 -2.89
N GLY A 143 -12.05 21.98 -2.92
CA GLY A 143 -12.72 22.34 -4.17
C GLY A 143 -13.24 21.13 -4.97
N GLY A 144 -13.62 20.04 -4.28
CA GLY A 144 -14.06 18.79 -4.91
C GLY A 144 -12.93 17.92 -5.46
N VAL A 145 -11.67 18.37 -5.42
CA VAL A 145 -10.51 17.60 -5.85
C VAL A 145 -9.83 16.97 -4.65
N ARG A 146 -9.59 15.66 -4.70
CA ARG A 146 -8.83 14.95 -3.67
C ARG A 146 -7.34 15.13 -3.91
N LYS A 147 -6.66 15.75 -2.94
CA LYS A 147 -5.21 15.92 -2.90
C LYS A 147 -4.58 14.86 -1.99
N PHE A 148 -3.45 14.33 -2.40
CA PHE A 148 -2.62 13.41 -1.62
C PHE A 148 -1.48 14.20 -1.00
N ASN A 149 -1.36 14.13 0.32
CA ASN A 149 -0.39 14.87 1.11
C ASN A 149 0.45 13.91 1.92
N GLN A 150 1.63 14.39 2.32
CA GLN A 150 2.50 13.70 3.26
C GLN A 150 3.14 14.68 4.22
N THR A 151 3.38 14.25 5.45
CA THR A 151 4.07 15.02 6.49
C THR A 151 5.15 14.16 7.13
N LEU A 152 6.34 14.73 7.30
CA LEU A 152 7.43 14.11 8.06
C LEU A 152 7.04 14.09 9.54
N LEU A 153 7.01 12.90 10.13
CA LEU A 153 6.72 12.72 11.55
C LEU A 153 7.98 12.62 12.40
N GLU A 154 8.99 11.91 11.92
CA GLU A 154 10.23 11.69 12.68
C GLU A 154 11.42 11.52 11.75
N ILE A 155 12.60 11.96 12.19
CA ILE A 155 13.88 11.72 11.53
C ILE A 155 14.86 11.05 12.49
N CYS A 156 15.41 9.93 12.06
CA CYS A 156 16.43 9.19 12.78
C CYS A 156 17.78 9.40 12.14
N ASN A 157 18.81 9.72 12.93
CA ASN A 157 20.19 9.48 12.53
C ASN A 157 20.64 8.13 13.12
N GLY A 158 20.80 7.14 12.25
CA GLY A 158 21.17 5.76 12.58
C GLY A 158 22.52 5.60 13.29
N VAL A 159 23.38 6.63 13.31
CA VAL A 159 24.64 6.60 14.06
C VAL A 159 24.49 7.10 15.51
N LEU A 160 23.33 7.65 15.88
CA LEU A 160 23.05 8.17 17.22
C LEU A 160 22.06 7.26 17.94
N LEU A 161 22.53 6.52 18.96
CA LEU A 161 21.70 5.57 19.71
C LEU A 161 20.40 6.19 20.23
N LYS A 162 20.46 7.41 20.78
CA LYS A 162 19.26 8.12 21.26
C LYS A 162 18.22 8.31 20.15
N SER A 163 18.66 8.72 18.96
CA SER A 163 17.79 8.96 17.81
C SER A 163 17.16 7.67 17.31
N VAL A 164 17.92 6.56 17.29
CA VAL A 164 17.41 5.23 16.94
C VAL A 164 16.33 4.77 17.92
N VAL A 165 16.55 4.94 19.23
CA VAL A 165 15.56 4.54 20.25
C VAL A 165 14.25 5.30 20.08
N GLU A 166 14.30 6.63 19.92
CA GLU A 166 13.12 7.47 19.71
C GLU A 166 12.36 7.07 18.43
N PHE A 167 13.09 6.81 17.35
CA PHE A 167 12.52 6.37 16.08
C PHE A 167 11.84 5.00 16.17
N ILE A 168 12.46 4.02 16.85
CA ILE A 168 11.88 2.69 17.03
C ILE A 168 10.61 2.76 17.88
N VAL A 169 10.55 3.63 18.90
CA VAL A 169 9.32 3.86 19.67
C VAL A 169 8.21 4.41 18.77
N MET A 170 8.52 5.36 17.89
CA MET A 170 7.54 5.89 16.91
C MET A 170 7.07 4.80 15.93
N LEU A 171 7.97 3.97 15.43
CA LEU A 171 7.60 2.83 14.59
C LEU A 171 6.74 1.80 15.32
N ASP A 172 7.07 1.46 16.58
CA ASP A 172 6.25 0.55 17.40
C ASP A 172 4.82 1.08 17.56
N ASN A 173 4.65 2.38 17.79
CA ASN A 173 3.33 3.01 17.87
C ASN A 173 2.53 2.88 16.55
N VAL A 174 3.19 3.10 15.39
CA VAL A 174 2.57 2.91 14.07
C VAL A 174 2.18 1.45 13.86
N LEU A 175 3.04 0.51 14.22
CA LEU A 175 2.80 -0.92 14.07
C LEU A 175 1.65 -1.40 14.98
N ARG A 176 1.61 -0.95 16.24
CA ARG A 176 0.51 -1.24 17.16
C ARG A 176 -0.82 -0.69 16.67
N TRP A 177 -0.83 0.53 16.14
CA TRP A 177 -2.01 1.09 15.48
C TRP A 177 -2.46 0.21 14.31
N GLY A 178 -1.49 -0.23 13.50
CA GLY A 178 -1.65 -1.15 12.39
C GLY A 178 -2.33 -2.46 12.74
N THR A 179 -1.82 -3.15 13.75
CA THR A 179 -2.34 -4.45 14.20
C THR A 179 -3.60 -4.34 15.04
N GLY A 180 -3.92 -3.16 15.56
CA GLY A 180 -5.13 -2.87 16.33
C GLY A 180 -6.22 -2.23 15.47
N ARG A 181 -6.53 -0.97 15.77
CA ARG A 181 -7.66 -0.22 15.19
C ARG A 181 -7.69 -0.23 13.66
N PHE A 182 -6.53 -0.17 13.01
CA PHE A 182 -6.48 -0.18 11.55
C PHE A 182 -6.94 -1.54 10.99
N LEU A 183 -6.36 -2.64 11.46
CA LEU A 183 -6.74 -3.99 11.06
C LEU A 183 -8.22 -4.27 11.32
N GLU A 184 -8.73 -3.89 12.49
CA GLU A 184 -10.14 -4.05 12.83
C GLU A 184 -11.06 -3.32 11.83
N SER A 185 -10.70 -2.09 11.45
CA SER A 185 -11.44 -1.30 10.45
C SER A 185 -11.39 -1.94 9.05
N VAL A 186 -10.23 -2.45 8.63
CA VAL A 186 -10.07 -3.18 7.36
C VAL A 186 -10.98 -4.41 7.34
N VAL A 187 -10.94 -5.24 8.39
CA VAL A 187 -11.74 -6.46 8.49
C VAL A 187 -13.24 -6.14 8.48
N GLU A 188 -13.67 -5.10 9.21
CA GLU A 188 -15.07 -4.65 9.19
C GLU A 188 -15.52 -4.26 7.76
N ARG A 189 -14.69 -3.50 7.04
CA ARG A 189 -14.97 -3.05 5.67
C ARG A 189 -15.00 -4.21 4.69
N LEU A 190 -13.99 -5.07 4.70
CA LEU A 190 -13.94 -6.27 3.86
C LEU A 190 -15.11 -7.21 4.14
N GLY A 191 -15.47 -7.44 5.40
CA GLY A 191 -16.62 -8.26 5.77
C GLY A 191 -17.95 -7.72 5.21
N LYS A 192 -18.12 -6.40 5.13
CA LYS A 192 -19.30 -5.78 4.47
C LYS A 192 -19.30 -5.96 2.96
N VAL A 193 -18.14 -5.94 2.32
CA VAL A 193 -18.02 -6.17 0.88
C VAL A 193 -18.30 -7.64 0.57
N ALA A 194 -17.71 -8.57 1.34
CA ALA A 194 -17.91 -10.01 1.19
C ALA A 194 -19.38 -10.43 1.30
N ARG A 195 -20.10 -9.99 2.34
CA ARG A 195 -21.53 -10.29 2.49
C ARG A 195 -22.37 -9.81 1.32
N ARG A 196 -22.01 -8.67 0.71
CA ARG A 196 -22.69 -8.16 -0.49
C ARG A 196 -22.36 -8.96 -1.74
N ALA A 197 -21.14 -9.48 -1.83
CA ALA A 197 -20.70 -10.34 -2.92
C ALA A 197 -21.26 -11.78 -2.83
N GLY A 198 -22.07 -12.10 -1.81
CA GLY A 198 -22.60 -13.46 -1.60
C GLY A 198 -21.59 -14.44 -0.99
N ALA A 199 -20.47 -13.94 -0.48
CA ALA A 199 -19.47 -14.70 0.27
C ALA A 199 -19.81 -14.82 1.76
#